data_AF-A0AA40ATF9-F1
#
_entry.id   AF-A0AA40ATF9-F1
#
_cell.length_a   1.000
_cell.length_b   1.000
_cell.length_c   1.000
_cell.angle_alpha   90.00
_cell.angle_beta   90.00
_cell.angle_gamma   90.00
#
_symmetry.space_group_name_H-M   'P 1'
#
loop_
_entity.id
_entity.type
_entity.pdbx_description
1 polymer ?
#
loop_
_entity_poly.entity_id
_entity_poly.type
_entity_poly.pdbx_seq_one_letter_code
_entity_poly.pdbx_strand_id
1 'polypeptide(L)'
;MESLPELTKFPTRHPASCASLSLPLVDLLDAVLPPPPRVTLSIGSGPGLLEALLLFHHPHRASANPVSLYGVEVDTPGCAAPVNRFLPEPNVAVVPGTWAVAREAAAEAAEGLLFVYPRQPALMRTYLLRRANVHVAVWIGPKCDLDEFTAPLREWGIEDVNFGGRFPVLVEEGEAAVVFRRRGLSAAAS
;
A
#
# COMPACT_ATOMS: atom_id res chain seq x y z
N MET A 1 -3.21 20.29 3.36
CA MET A 1 -3.84 18.99 3.08
C MET A 1 -5.23 19.25 2.55
N GLU A 2 -5.58 18.62 1.43
CA GLU A 2 -6.94 18.68 0.85
C GLU A 2 -7.94 17.91 1.72
N SER A 3 -9.24 18.19 1.58
CA SER A 3 -10.30 17.46 2.28
C SER A 3 -10.42 16.03 1.77
N LEU A 4 -10.59 15.07 2.67
CA LEU A 4 -10.79 13.66 2.32
C LEU A 4 -12.23 13.43 1.84
N PRO A 5 -12.45 12.61 0.79
CA PRO A 5 -13.78 12.19 0.38
C PRO A 5 -14.38 11.23 1.42
N GLU A 6 -15.70 11.23 1.54
CA GLU A 6 -16.41 10.22 2.33
C GLU A 6 -16.37 8.86 1.62
N LEU A 7 -15.95 7.82 2.34
CA LEU A 7 -15.96 6.46 1.82
C LEU A 7 -17.30 5.77 2.11
N THR A 8 -17.74 4.94 1.17
CA THR A 8 -18.93 4.10 1.34
C THR A 8 -18.55 2.62 1.36
N LYS A 9 -19.55 1.74 1.53
CA LYS A 9 -19.35 0.29 1.42
C LYS A 9 -19.11 -0.18 -0.02
N PHE A 10 -19.34 0.69 -1.01
CA PHE A 10 -19.17 0.39 -2.42
C PHE A 10 -17.93 1.11 -2.94
N PRO A 11 -17.12 0.45 -3.77
CA PRO A 11 -15.96 1.08 -4.37
C PRO A 11 -16.37 2.22 -5.30
N THR A 12 -15.58 3.28 -5.34
CA THR A 12 -15.80 4.42 -6.23
C THR A 12 -14.46 4.97 -6.70
N ARG A 13 -14.37 5.36 -7.97
CA ARG A 13 -13.17 6.01 -8.51
C ARG A 13 -13.06 7.45 -8.03
N HIS A 14 -11.84 7.88 -7.74
CA HIS A 14 -11.55 9.26 -7.39
C HIS A 14 -10.39 9.79 -8.25
N PRO A 15 -10.45 11.02 -8.79
CA PRO A 15 -9.40 11.56 -9.67
C PRO A 15 -7.99 11.60 -9.06
N ALA A 16 -7.89 11.59 -7.73
CA ALA A 16 -6.63 11.59 -6.99
C ALA A 16 -6.16 10.20 -6.51
N SER A 17 -6.78 9.11 -6.99
CA SER A 17 -6.38 7.73 -6.69
C SER A 17 -6.49 6.85 -7.93
N CYS A 18 -5.45 6.06 -8.20
CA CYS A 18 -5.50 5.05 -9.27
C CYS A 18 -6.42 3.88 -8.90
N ALA A 19 -6.42 3.48 -7.63
CA ALA A 19 -7.32 2.48 -7.10
C ALA A 19 -8.70 3.08 -6.82
N SER A 20 -9.75 2.32 -7.10
CA SER A 20 -11.06 2.60 -6.53
C SER A 20 -11.03 2.50 -5.01
N LEU A 21 -11.83 3.35 -4.35
CA LEU A 21 -11.78 3.56 -2.90
C LEU A 21 -13.08 3.07 -2.27
N SER A 22 -12.97 2.35 -1.15
CA SER A 22 -14.11 1.87 -0.37
C SER A 22 -13.71 1.73 1.10
N LEU A 23 -14.69 1.78 2.01
CA LEU A 23 -14.48 1.43 3.42
C LEU A 23 -13.92 0.01 3.58
N PRO A 24 -14.51 -1.04 2.92
CA PRO A 24 -13.95 -2.39 2.96
C PRO A 24 -12.48 -2.50 2.56
N LEU A 25 -12.03 -1.74 1.57
CA LEU A 25 -10.63 -1.73 1.16
C LEU A 25 -9.73 -1.21 2.28
N VAL A 26 -10.11 -0.08 2.88
CA VAL A 26 -9.32 0.53 3.96
C VAL A 26 -9.31 -0.35 5.21
N ASP A 27 -10.44 -0.96 5.58
CA ASP A 27 -10.55 -1.93 6.68
C ASP A 27 -9.68 -3.18 6.42
N LEU A 28 -9.67 -3.69 5.19
CA LEU A 28 -8.81 -4.80 4.78
C LEU A 28 -7.33 -4.44 4.98
N LEU A 29 -6.91 -3.28 4.47
CA LEU A 29 -5.53 -2.81 4.58
C LEU A 29 -5.12 -2.70 6.05
N ASP A 30 -6.00 -2.18 6.91
CA ASP A 30 -5.77 -2.13 8.35
C ASP A 30 -5.60 -3.52 8.98
N ALA A 31 -6.42 -4.49 8.57
CA ALA A 31 -6.38 -5.84 9.13
C ALA A 31 -5.13 -6.62 8.72
N VAL A 32 -4.62 -6.41 7.50
CA VAL A 32 -3.56 -7.27 6.94
C VAL A 32 -2.17 -6.66 7.03
N LEU A 33 -2.06 -5.34 6.88
CA LEU A 33 -0.77 -4.66 6.95
C LEU A 33 -0.22 -4.71 8.37
N PRO A 34 1.11 -4.84 8.55
CA PRO A 34 1.73 -4.83 9.87
C PRO A 34 1.22 -3.66 10.72
N PRO A 35 0.74 -3.92 11.95
CA PRO A 35 0.30 -2.86 12.83
C PRO A 35 1.52 -2.09 13.38
N PRO A 36 1.33 -0.85 13.83
CA PRO A 36 2.35 -0.10 14.55
C PRO A 36 2.99 -0.92 15.70
N PRO A 37 4.30 -0.79 15.95
CA PRO A 37 5.24 0.16 15.35
C PRO A 37 5.88 -0.33 14.04
N ARG A 38 5.40 -1.44 13.46
CA ARG A 38 5.99 -2.01 12.24
C ARG A 38 5.70 -1.14 11.02
N VAL A 39 6.69 -1.04 10.14
CA VAL A 39 6.63 -0.13 8.99
C VAL A 39 6.03 -0.81 7.77
N THR A 40 5.13 -0.10 7.10
CA THR A 40 4.62 -0.40 5.76
C THR A 40 5.04 0.69 4.77
N LEU A 41 5.46 0.28 3.57
CA LEU A 41 5.66 1.17 2.43
C LEU A 41 4.50 1.02 1.44
N SER A 42 3.82 2.12 1.13
CA SER A 42 2.88 2.20 0.00
C SER A 42 3.59 2.74 -1.24
N ILE A 43 3.78 1.91 -2.24
CA ILE A 43 4.60 2.20 -3.42
C ILE A 43 3.70 2.63 -4.57
N GLY A 44 3.97 3.82 -5.10
CA GLY A 44 3.10 4.48 -6.07
C GLY A 44 1.94 5.20 -5.38
N SER A 45 2.21 5.86 -4.24
CA SER A 45 1.17 6.54 -3.44
C SER A 45 0.53 7.71 -4.18
N GLY A 46 1.15 8.23 -5.24
CA GLY A 46 0.64 9.35 -6.03
C GLY A 46 0.33 10.55 -5.14
N PRO A 47 -0.90 11.12 -5.22
CA PRO A 47 -1.32 12.19 -4.34
C PRO A 47 -1.41 11.84 -2.84
N GLY A 48 -1.32 10.57 -2.46
CA GLY A 48 -1.37 10.09 -1.08
C GLY A 48 -2.79 9.87 -0.54
N LEU A 49 -3.81 9.82 -1.41
CA LEU A 49 -5.21 9.79 -0.98
C LEU A 49 -5.57 8.48 -0.25
N LEU A 50 -5.18 7.32 -0.80
CA LEU A 50 -5.49 6.02 -0.20
C LEU A 50 -4.87 5.91 1.20
N GLU A 51 -3.62 6.32 1.34
CA GLU A 51 -2.90 6.26 2.60
C GLU A 51 -3.48 7.24 3.62
N ALA A 52 -3.84 8.46 3.20
CA ALA A 52 -4.47 9.44 4.08
C ALA A 52 -5.84 8.95 4.58
N LEU A 53 -6.63 8.28 3.73
CA LEU A 53 -7.88 7.63 4.12
C LEU A 53 -7.64 6.49 5.13
N LEU A 54 -6.60 5.68 4.93
CA LEU A 54 -6.20 4.65 5.89
C LEU A 54 -5.85 5.24 7.26
N LEU A 55 -5.07 6.32 7.29
CA LEU A 55 -4.74 7.01 8.55
C LEU A 55 -5.95 7.66 9.21
N PHE A 56 -6.89 8.20 8.42
CA PHE A 56 -8.10 8.84 8.90
C PHE A 56 -9.08 7.85 9.54
N HIS A 57 -9.34 6.72 8.87
CA HIS A 57 -10.26 5.69 9.38
C HIS A 57 -9.64 4.80 10.46
N HIS A 58 -8.31 4.70 10.52
CA HIS A 58 -7.58 3.91 11.52
C HIS A 58 -6.54 4.77 12.27
N PRO A 59 -6.97 5.66 13.19
CA PRO A 59 -6.10 6.64 13.84
C PRO A 59 -4.93 6.04 14.63
N HIS A 60 -5.03 4.79 15.06
CA HIS A 60 -3.95 4.10 15.76
C HIS A 60 -2.67 3.99 14.91
N ARG A 61 -2.80 4.02 13.57
CA ARG A 61 -1.67 4.11 12.63
C ARG A 61 -1.08 5.50 12.53
N ALA A 62 -1.92 6.54 12.67
CA ALA A 62 -1.50 7.95 12.61
C ALA A 62 -0.77 8.41 13.88
N SER A 63 -1.14 7.87 15.04
CA SER A 63 -0.51 8.20 16.33
C SER A 63 0.78 7.43 16.62
N ALA A 64 1.24 6.58 15.69
CA ALA A 64 2.42 5.76 15.87
C ALA A 64 3.70 6.60 15.93
N ASN A 65 4.59 6.28 16.88
CA ASN A 65 5.94 6.82 16.94
C ASN A 65 6.94 5.66 17.13
N PRO A 66 7.77 5.34 16.12
CA PRO A 66 7.87 6.00 14.81
C PRO A 66 6.63 5.79 13.92
N VAL A 67 6.53 6.58 12.85
CA VAL A 67 5.49 6.46 11.82
C VAL A 67 5.48 5.04 11.24
N SER A 68 4.31 4.42 11.13
CA SER A 68 4.15 3.04 10.65
C SER A 68 3.80 2.92 9.16
N LEU A 69 3.52 4.04 8.47
CA LEU A 69 3.09 4.03 7.07
C LEU A 69 3.76 5.17 6.29
N TYR A 70 4.49 4.82 5.25
CA TYR A 70 5.10 5.77 4.32
C TYR A 70 4.52 5.60 2.91
N GLY A 71 3.98 6.67 2.34
CA GLY A 71 3.69 6.78 0.91
C GLY A 71 4.96 7.11 0.14
N VAL A 72 5.36 6.21 -0.76
CA VAL A 72 6.52 6.34 -1.63
C VAL A 72 6.07 6.83 -3.00
N GLU A 73 6.54 8.02 -3.37
CA GLU A 73 6.27 8.63 -4.66
C GLU A 73 7.54 9.15 -5.34
N VAL A 74 7.51 9.28 -6.66
CA VAL A 74 8.62 9.83 -7.44
C VAL A 74 8.73 11.33 -7.19
N ASP A 75 9.93 11.78 -6.82
CA ASP A 75 10.25 13.20 -6.86
C ASP A 75 10.22 13.66 -8.31
N THR A 76 9.50 14.75 -8.59
CA THR A 76 9.40 15.35 -9.91
C THR A 76 10.10 16.71 -9.91
N PRO A 77 11.45 16.74 -10.06
CA PRO A 77 12.21 17.98 -10.11
C PRO A 77 11.62 18.94 -11.17
N GLY A 78 11.45 20.21 -10.79
CA GLY A 78 10.93 21.24 -11.69
C GLY A 78 9.41 21.34 -11.77
N CYS A 79 8.65 20.51 -11.03
CA CYS A 79 7.22 20.73 -10.85
C CYS A 79 6.98 21.75 -9.73
N ALA A 80 6.09 22.72 -9.95
CA ALA A 80 5.84 23.82 -9.01
C ALA A 80 5.14 23.40 -7.71
N ALA A 81 4.58 22.19 -7.66
CA ALA A 81 3.89 21.63 -6.50
C ALA A 81 4.26 20.16 -6.30
N PRO A 82 4.37 19.68 -5.04
CA PRO A 82 4.57 18.26 -4.75
C PRO A 82 3.38 17.42 -5.24
N VAL A 83 3.67 16.19 -5.66
CA VAL A 83 2.62 15.25 -6.11
C VAL A 83 1.68 14.90 -4.95
N ASN A 84 2.22 14.65 -3.76
CA ASN A 84 1.44 14.39 -2.56
C ASN A 84 0.66 15.63 -2.11
N ARG A 85 -0.65 15.45 -1.87
CA ARG A 85 -1.59 16.51 -1.45
C ARG A 85 -2.38 16.13 -0.20
N PHE A 86 -2.40 14.84 0.15
CA PHE A 86 -3.23 14.29 1.21
C PHE A 86 -2.42 13.77 2.41
N LEU A 87 -1.26 13.14 2.21
CA LEU A 87 -0.47 12.63 3.34
C LEU A 87 0.22 13.75 4.13
N PRO A 88 0.31 13.63 5.46
CA PRO A 88 1.21 14.44 6.27
C PRO A 88 2.68 14.24 5.83
N GLU A 89 3.48 15.31 5.88
CA GLU A 89 4.89 15.29 5.47
C GLU A 89 5.72 14.15 6.11
N PRO A 90 5.58 13.81 7.41
CA PRO A 90 6.32 12.70 8.01
C PRO A 90 6.00 11.31 7.43
N ASN A 91 4.88 11.18 6.71
CA ASN A 91 4.43 9.95 6.06
C ASN A 91 4.83 9.89 4.58
N VAL A 92 5.57 10.87 4.06
CA VAL A 92 5.99 10.89 2.65
C VAL A 92 7.45 10.48 2.53
N ALA A 93 7.72 9.55 1.63
CA ALA A 93 9.05 9.20 1.17
C ALA A 93 9.14 9.47 -0.34
N VAL A 94 10.23 10.09 -0.79
CA VAL A 94 10.40 10.44 -2.20
C VAL A 94 11.57 9.69 -2.82
N VAL A 95 11.39 9.23 -4.06
CA VAL A 95 12.43 8.51 -4.80
C VAL A 95 12.80 9.24 -6.09
N PRO A 96 14.08 9.23 -6.53
CA PRO A 96 14.54 10.05 -7.66
C PRO A 96 14.03 9.59 -9.04
N GLY A 97 13.20 8.56 -9.09
CA GLY A 97 12.63 8.07 -10.34
C GLY A 97 11.75 6.84 -10.14
N THR A 98 10.95 6.54 -11.17
CA THR A 98 9.97 5.43 -11.21
C THR A 98 10.53 4.07 -10.83
N TRP A 99 11.83 3.85 -11.02
CA TRP A 99 12.52 2.58 -10.79
C TRP A 99 13.31 2.55 -9.49
N ALA A 100 13.37 3.68 -8.79
CA ALA A 100 14.13 3.79 -7.57
C ALA A 100 13.36 3.16 -6.39
N VAL A 101 14.14 2.62 -5.47
CA VAL A 101 13.65 2.02 -4.23
C VAL A 101 13.94 3.03 -3.13
N ALA A 102 12.96 3.30 -2.26
CA ALA A 102 13.17 4.11 -1.05
C ALA A 102 14.40 3.59 -0.28
N ARG A 103 15.23 4.44 0.31
CA ARG A 103 16.50 4.03 0.96
C ARG A 103 16.65 4.53 2.39
N GLU A 104 15.66 5.28 2.85
CA GLU A 104 15.57 5.78 4.21
C GLU A 104 15.58 4.59 5.19
N ALA A 105 16.21 4.77 6.36
CA ALA A 105 16.36 3.69 7.33
C ALA A 105 15.01 3.04 7.73
N ALA A 106 13.95 3.85 7.85
CA ALA A 106 12.60 3.36 8.10
C ALA A 106 12.06 2.48 6.95
N ALA A 107 12.40 2.80 5.70
CA ALA A 107 12.02 2.03 4.53
C ALA A 107 12.77 0.70 4.42
N GLU A 108 14.02 0.62 4.90
CA GLU A 108 14.78 -0.64 4.99
C GLU A 108 14.21 -1.59 6.05
N ALA A 109 13.63 -1.05 7.12
CA ALA A 109 12.96 -1.80 8.19
C ALA A 109 11.52 -2.23 7.85
N ALA A 110 11.05 -1.99 6.63
CA ALA A 110 9.69 -2.31 6.22
C ALA A 110 9.39 -3.81 6.36
N GLU A 111 8.25 -4.11 6.96
CA GLU A 111 7.72 -5.47 7.13
C GLU A 111 6.48 -5.71 6.25
N GLY A 112 5.88 -4.62 5.74
CA GLY A 112 4.75 -4.63 4.83
C GLY A 112 5.03 -3.82 3.57
N LEU A 113 4.55 -4.31 2.43
CA LEU A 113 4.53 -3.57 1.17
C LEU A 113 3.11 -3.48 0.65
N LEU A 114 2.68 -2.28 0.27
CA LEU A 114 1.45 -2.03 -0.45
C LEU A 114 1.84 -1.53 -1.84
N PHE A 115 1.48 -2.27 -2.88
CA PHE A 115 1.70 -1.88 -4.28
C PHE A 115 0.38 -1.39 -4.87
N VAL A 116 0.30 -0.11 -5.18
CA VAL A 116 -0.90 0.51 -5.76
C VAL A 116 -0.61 0.85 -7.21
N TYR A 117 -1.26 0.14 -8.14
CA TYR A 117 -1.07 0.34 -9.57
C TYR A 117 0.41 0.46 -9.98
N PRO A 118 1.28 -0.49 -9.57
CA PRO A 118 2.70 -0.42 -9.91
C PRO A 118 2.87 -0.35 -11.43
N ARG A 119 3.84 0.44 -11.91
CA ARG A 119 4.04 0.64 -13.36
C ARG A 119 4.71 -0.54 -14.06
N GLN A 120 5.45 -1.36 -13.32
CA GLN A 120 6.10 -2.56 -13.88
C GLN A 120 6.32 -3.67 -12.84
N PRO A 121 6.29 -4.94 -13.25
CA PRO A 121 6.60 -6.08 -12.38
C PRO A 121 8.03 -6.05 -11.79
N ALA A 122 9.00 -5.53 -12.56
CA ALA A 122 10.39 -5.47 -12.12
C ALA A 122 10.61 -4.58 -10.88
N LEU A 123 9.78 -3.56 -10.69
CA LEU A 123 9.81 -2.72 -9.49
C LEU A 123 9.42 -3.53 -8.25
N MET A 124 8.31 -4.28 -8.35
CA MET A 124 7.86 -5.16 -7.27
C MET A 124 8.93 -6.17 -6.89
N ARG A 125 9.53 -6.83 -7.89
CA ARG A 125 10.64 -7.77 -7.66
C ARG A 125 11.82 -7.11 -6.94
N THR A 126 12.16 -5.88 -7.29
CA THR A 126 13.28 -5.16 -6.66
C THR A 126 12.99 -4.83 -5.19
N TYR A 127 11.77 -4.36 -4.86
CA TYR A 127 11.36 -4.15 -3.47
C TYR A 127 11.39 -5.45 -2.67
N LEU A 128 10.81 -6.53 -3.20
CA LEU A 128 10.78 -7.83 -2.52
C LEU A 128 12.18 -8.42 -2.28
N LEU A 129 13.10 -8.28 -3.23
CA LEU A 129 14.48 -8.74 -3.08
C LEU A 129 15.28 -7.92 -2.06
N ARG A 130 15.03 -6.61 -1.97
CA ARG A 130 15.78 -5.71 -1.08
C ARG A 130 15.21 -5.66 0.33
N ARG A 131 14.04 -6.22 0.58
CA ARG A 131 13.33 -6.12 1.86
C ARG A 131 13.13 -7.48 2.49
N ALA A 132 14.21 -7.99 3.10
CA ALA A 132 14.25 -9.32 3.68
C ALA A 132 13.22 -9.54 4.81
N ASN A 133 12.82 -8.47 5.51
CA ASN A 133 11.88 -8.52 6.64
C ASN A 133 10.40 -8.49 6.19
N VAL A 134 10.12 -8.23 4.91
CA VAL A 134 8.75 -8.18 4.43
C VAL A 134 8.14 -9.58 4.49
N HIS A 135 6.98 -9.64 5.14
CA HIS A 135 6.20 -10.85 5.29
C HIS A 135 4.74 -10.65 4.86
N VAL A 136 4.33 -9.41 4.58
CA VAL A 136 3.03 -9.06 3.99
C VAL A 136 3.26 -8.21 2.75
N ALA A 137 2.63 -8.59 1.65
CA ALA A 137 2.50 -7.72 0.48
C ALA A 137 1.04 -7.63 0.06
N VAL A 138 0.55 -6.43 -0.20
CA VAL A 138 -0.77 -6.20 -0.80
C VAL A 138 -0.54 -5.62 -2.19
N TRP A 139 -1.23 -6.18 -3.17
CA TRP A 139 -1.22 -5.66 -4.54
C TRP A 139 -2.62 -5.18 -4.91
N ILE A 140 -2.71 -3.98 -5.47
CA ILE A 140 -3.96 -3.40 -5.98
C ILE A 140 -3.72 -2.96 -7.43
N GLY A 141 -4.53 -3.45 -8.36
CA GLY A 141 -4.40 -3.11 -9.78
C GLY A 141 -5.42 -3.80 -10.69
N PRO A 142 -5.28 -3.67 -12.02
CA PRO A 142 -6.18 -4.27 -13.00
C PRO A 142 -6.09 -5.81 -13.02
N LYS A 143 -7.22 -6.52 -12.99
CA LYS A 143 -7.26 -7.99 -13.00
C LYS A 143 -6.45 -8.63 -14.14
N CYS A 144 -6.41 -7.99 -15.31
CA CYS A 144 -5.65 -8.48 -16.47
C CYS A 144 -4.13 -8.51 -16.24
N ASP A 145 -3.63 -7.69 -15.32
CA ASP A 145 -2.20 -7.53 -15.04
C ASP A 145 -1.75 -8.42 -13.85
N LEU A 146 -2.72 -9.02 -13.14
CA LEU A 146 -2.48 -9.70 -11.87
C LEU A 146 -1.38 -10.77 -11.99
N ASP A 147 -1.47 -11.65 -12.99
CA ASP A 147 -0.55 -12.78 -13.15
C ASP A 147 0.89 -12.36 -13.45
N GLU A 148 1.06 -11.27 -14.19
CA GLU A 148 2.37 -10.72 -14.57
C GLU A 148 3.02 -10.02 -13.38
N PHE A 149 2.27 -9.15 -12.70
CA PHE A 149 2.79 -8.34 -11.61
C PHE A 149 3.03 -9.12 -10.33
N THR A 150 2.18 -10.10 -10.05
CA THR A 150 2.30 -10.93 -8.84
C THR A 150 3.16 -12.18 -9.05
N ALA A 151 3.75 -12.37 -10.24
CA ALA A 151 4.71 -13.44 -10.50
C ALA A 151 5.84 -13.57 -9.44
N PRO A 152 6.44 -12.47 -8.94
CA PRO A 152 7.45 -12.53 -7.87
C PRO A 152 6.93 -13.02 -6.51
N LEU A 153 5.60 -13.06 -6.32
CA LEU A 153 4.92 -13.44 -5.07
C LEU A 153 4.28 -14.83 -5.15
N ARG A 154 4.43 -15.57 -6.25
CA ARG A 154 3.80 -16.90 -6.46
C ARG A 154 4.14 -17.93 -5.38
N GLU A 155 5.33 -17.83 -4.78
CA GLU A 155 5.76 -18.73 -3.70
C GLU A 155 5.16 -18.35 -2.32
N TRP A 156 4.57 -17.16 -2.21
CA TRP A 156 3.92 -16.69 -1.00
C TRP A 156 2.53 -17.34 -0.87
N GLY A 157 1.99 -17.42 0.34
CA GLY A 157 0.60 -17.79 0.55
C GLY A 157 -0.30 -16.64 0.11
N ILE A 158 -1.41 -16.94 -0.56
CA ILE A 158 -2.47 -15.97 -0.82
C ILE A 158 -3.47 -16.08 0.33
N GLU A 159 -3.76 -14.95 0.97
CA GLU A 159 -4.76 -14.88 2.04
C GLU A 159 -6.14 -14.68 1.43
N ASP A 160 -7.16 -15.39 1.96
CA ASP A 160 -8.53 -15.19 1.55
C ASP A 160 -9.07 -13.86 2.11
N VAL A 161 -9.01 -12.83 1.27
CA VAL A 161 -9.44 -11.46 1.59
C VAL A 161 -10.95 -11.30 1.71
N ASN A 162 -11.76 -12.35 1.44
CA ASN A 162 -13.19 -12.29 1.68
C ASN A 162 -13.55 -12.31 3.17
N PHE A 163 -12.65 -12.73 4.08
CA PHE A 163 -12.91 -12.87 5.52
C PHE A 163 -14.28 -13.51 5.82
N GLY A 164 -14.65 -14.58 5.09
CA GLY A 164 -15.95 -15.23 5.25
C GLY A 164 -17.17 -14.37 4.85
N GLY A 165 -17.01 -13.43 3.91
CA GLY A 165 -18.07 -12.53 3.43
C GLY A 165 -18.14 -11.18 4.16
N ARG A 166 -17.16 -10.85 5.01
CA ARG A 166 -17.14 -9.60 5.80
C ARG A 166 -16.95 -8.35 4.93
N PHE A 167 -16.31 -8.49 3.76
CA PHE A 167 -16.07 -7.41 2.81
C PHE A 167 -16.60 -7.79 1.43
N PRO A 168 -17.83 -7.37 1.06
CA PRO A 168 -18.49 -7.92 -0.13
C PRO A 168 -17.82 -7.48 -1.44
N VAL A 169 -17.32 -6.23 -1.50
CA VAL A 169 -16.62 -5.68 -2.66
C VAL A 169 -15.56 -4.68 -2.17
N LEU A 170 -14.30 -4.96 -2.46
CA LEU A 170 -13.16 -4.12 -2.05
C LEU A 170 -12.89 -3.00 -3.06
N VAL A 171 -12.88 -3.35 -4.34
CA VAL A 171 -12.52 -2.50 -5.47
C VAL A 171 -13.52 -2.71 -6.62
N GLU A 172 -13.57 -1.77 -7.56
CA GLU A 172 -14.46 -1.78 -8.73
C GLU A 172 -14.30 -3.04 -9.60
N GLU A 173 -15.30 -3.29 -10.44
CA GLU A 173 -15.23 -4.34 -11.46
C GLU A 173 -14.03 -4.08 -12.40
N GLY A 174 -13.19 -5.11 -12.59
CA GLY A 174 -11.95 -5.03 -13.35
C GLY A 174 -10.70 -4.76 -12.52
N GLU A 175 -10.83 -4.42 -11.23
CA GLU A 175 -9.72 -4.30 -10.28
C GLU A 175 -9.63 -5.52 -9.35
N ALA A 176 -8.45 -5.76 -8.80
CA ALA A 176 -8.25 -6.73 -7.72
C ALA A 176 -7.36 -6.14 -6.63
N ALA A 177 -7.67 -6.50 -5.39
CA ALA A 177 -6.82 -6.32 -4.22
C ALA A 177 -6.48 -7.71 -3.68
N VAL A 178 -5.19 -8.07 -3.67
CA VAL A 178 -4.71 -9.41 -3.30
C VAL A 178 -3.67 -9.30 -2.19
N VAL A 179 -3.82 -10.12 -1.17
CA VAL A 179 -2.93 -10.16 -0.01
C VAL A 179 -2.05 -11.40 -0.08
N PHE A 180 -0.74 -11.18 0.02
CA PHE A 180 0.28 -12.21 0.02
C PHE A 180 0.99 -12.24 1.37
N ARG A 181 1.14 -13.44 1.94
CA ARG A 181 1.88 -13.72 3.17
C ARG A 181 3.07 -14.60 2.89
N ARG A 182 4.26 -14.21 3.33
CA ARG A 182 5.46 -15.03 3.14
C ARG A 182 5.35 -16.32 3.95
N ARG A 183 5.50 -17.48 3.30
CA ARG A 183 5.49 -18.78 3.98
C ARG A 183 6.76 -18.91 4.83
N GLY A 184 6.63 -19.36 6.08
CA GLY A 184 7.78 -19.73 6.91
C GLY A 184 8.32 -18.66 7.88
N LEU A 185 7.78 -17.44 7.88
CA LEU A 185 7.90 -16.57 9.05
C LEU A 185 6.74 -16.92 9.99
N SER A 186 6.93 -17.96 10.79
CA SER A 186 6.10 -18.17 11.99
C SER A 186 6.04 -16.83 12.72
N ALA A 187 4.84 -16.34 13.03
CA ALA A 187 4.68 -15.27 13.98
C ALA A 187 5.39 -15.72 15.27
N ALA A 188 6.61 -15.24 15.49
CA ALA A 188 7.16 -15.19 16.82
C ALA A 188 6.32 -14.13 17.53
N ALA A 189 5.20 -14.60 18.07
CA ALA A 189 4.48 -13.89 19.10
C ALA A 189 5.43 -13.80 20.30
N SER A 190 5.92 -12.60 20.55
CA SER A 190 6.49 -12.16 21.82
C SER A 190 6.21 -10.69 21.97
#